data_AF-A0A935UXF9-F1
#
_entry.id   AF-A0A935UXF9-F1
#
_cell.length_a   1.000
_cell.length_b   1.000
_cell.length_c   1.000
_cell.angle_alpha   90.00
_cell.angle_beta   90.00
_cell.angle_gamma   90.00
#
_symmetry.space_group_name_H-M   'P 1'
#
loop_
_entity.id
_entity.type
_entity.pdbx_description
1 polymer ?
#
loop_
_entity_poly.entity_id
_entity_poly.type
_entity_poly.pdbx_seq_one_letter_code
_entity_poly.pdbx_strand_id
1 'polypeptide(L)'
;MSLVITLGSNLVSNVPLVMLFGPYVEALSPTPLAWTVLAWTATVAGNLTLVGSVANLIVAEAAREHHELGFWEYLRFGFFTTLSSLGLGVPMLVLVDALLGA
;
A
#
# COMPACT_ATOMS: atom_id res chain seq x y z
N MET A 1 -6.63 0.61 27.68
CA MET A 1 -5.77 1.35 26.73
C MET A 1 -5.03 0.44 25.77
N SER A 2 -4.40 -0.64 26.24
CA SER A 2 -3.48 -1.46 25.43
C SER A 2 -4.10 -2.46 24.44
N LEU A 3 -5.40 -2.80 24.51
CA LEU A 3 -6.07 -3.64 23.48
C LEU A 3 -6.74 -2.78 22.38
N VAL A 4 -7.22 -1.59 22.76
CA VAL A 4 -7.91 -0.62 21.90
C VAL A 4 -6.94 0.06 20.92
N ILE A 5 -5.70 0.33 21.33
CA ILE A 5 -4.61 0.80 20.46
C ILE A 5 -4.09 -0.34 19.56
N THR A 6 -4.16 -1.59 20.02
CA THR A 6 -3.66 -2.76 19.29
C THR A 6 -4.62 -3.24 18.20
N LEU A 7 -5.94 -3.01 18.32
CA LEU A 7 -6.89 -3.28 17.23
C LEU A 7 -7.09 -2.07 16.30
N GLY A 8 -6.97 -0.83 16.81
CA GLY A 8 -7.17 0.39 16.01
C GLY A 8 -6.02 0.76 15.06
N SER A 9 -4.84 0.15 15.18
CA SER A 9 -3.61 0.48 14.44
C SER A 9 -3.23 -0.51 13.33
N ASN A 10 -3.91 -1.65 13.22
CA ASN A 10 -3.52 -2.75 12.31
C ASN A 10 -4.13 -2.68 10.89
N LEU A 11 -4.76 -1.56 10.52
CA LEU A 11 -5.57 -1.48 9.31
C LEU A 11 -5.54 -0.08 8.68
N VAL A 12 -4.37 0.55 8.55
CA VAL A 12 -4.26 1.79 7.76
C VAL A 12 -4.45 1.40 6.29
N SER A 13 -5.70 1.38 5.86
CA SER A 13 -6.10 1.22 4.47
C SER A 13 -5.44 2.32 3.63
N ASN A 14 -5.29 2.07 2.33
CA ASN A 14 -4.64 2.97 1.39
C ASN A 14 -5.16 4.42 1.52
N VAL A 15 -6.47 4.59 1.74
CA VAL A 15 -7.13 5.91 1.86
C VAL A 15 -6.74 6.65 3.15
N PRO A 16 -6.89 6.08 4.37
CA PRO A 16 -6.36 6.68 5.60
C PRO A 16 -4.87 7.07 5.53
N LEU A 17 -4.04 6.28 4.84
CA LEU A 17 -2.63 6.60 4.66
C LEU A 17 -2.45 7.90 3.86
N VAL A 18 -3.14 8.03 2.73
CA VAL A 18 -3.09 9.25 1.90
C VAL A 18 -3.61 10.46 2.68
N MET A 19 -4.69 10.31 3.44
CA MET A 19 -5.23 11.38 4.27
C MET A 19 -4.28 11.80 5.40
N LEU A 20 -3.55 10.84 5.98
CA LEU A 20 -2.58 11.10 7.04
C LEU A 20 -1.33 11.82 6.51
N PHE A 21 -0.84 11.41 5.34
CA PHE A 21 0.40 11.94 4.77
C PHE A 21 0.21 13.12 3.81
N GLY A 22 -1.02 13.36 3.31
CA GLY A 22 -1.34 14.47 2.40
C GLY A 22 -0.88 15.84 2.90
N PRO A 23 -1.15 16.24 4.16
CA PRO A 23 -0.68 17.51 4.70
C PRO A 23 0.85 17.65 4.70
N TYR A 24 1.58 16.54 4.87
CA TYR A 24 3.05 16.55 4.82
C TYR A 24 3.56 16.69 3.38
N VAL A 25 2.87 16.09 2.41
CA VAL A 25 3.15 16.32 1.00
C VAL A 25 2.97 17.79 0.67
N GLU A 26 1.87 18.43 1.07
CA GLU A 26 1.68 19.86 0.82
C GLU A 26 2.70 20.75 1.54
N ALA A 27 3.07 20.40 2.77
CA ALA A 27 3.99 21.22 3.56
C ALA A 27 5.47 21.08 3.15
N LEU A 28 5.89 19.89 2.72
CA LEU A 28 7.31 19.56 2.51
C LEU A 28 7.68 19.41 1.03
N SER A 29 6.75 18.92 0.21
CA SER A 29 7.00 18.58 -1.19
C SER A 29 5.71 18.73 -2.03
N PRO A 30 5.20 19.96 -2.26
CA PRO A 30 3.91 20.18 -2.94
C PRO A 30 3.96 19.92 -4.46
N THR A 31 4.79 18.98 -4.92
CA THR A 31 4.94 18.64 -6.34
C THR A 31 3.93 17.57 -6.76
N PRO A 32 3.51 17.57 -8.04
CA PRO A 32 2.69 16.48 -8.59
C PRO A 32 3.34 15.11 -8.38
N LEU A 33 4.66 15.02 -8.53
CA LEU A 33 5.42 13.79 -8.29
C LEU A 33 5.22 13.26 -6.87
N ALA A 34 5.30 14.11 -5.83
CA ALA A 34 5.16 13.66 -4.46
C ALA A 34 3.75 13.08 -4.19
N TRP A 35 2.72 13.68 -4.78
CA TRP A 35 1.35 13.15 -4.74
C TRP A 35 1.23 11.82 -5.50
N THR A 36 1.85 11.69 -6.67
CA THR A 36 1.85 10.45 -7.45
C THR A 36 2.59 9.33 -6.71
N VAL A 37 3.74 9.63 -6.11
CA VAL A 37 4.51 8.67 -5.29
C VAL A 37 3.71 8.25 -4.06
N LEU A 38 3.03 9.18 -3.38
CA LEU A 38 2.15 8.84 -2.26
C LEU A 38 1.00 7.92 -2.70
N ALA A 39 0.32 8.24 -3.80
CA ALA A 39 -0.78 7.44 -4.34
C ALA A 39 -0.34 6.03 -4.75
N TRP A 40 0.80 5.93 -5.45
CA TRP A 40 1.40 4.65 -5.84
C TRP A 40 1.77 3.82 -4.61
N THR A 41 2.52 4.41 -3.69
CA THR A 41 3.02 3.71 -2.50
C THR A 41 1.88 3.25 -1.62
N ALA A 42 0.88 4.10 -1.39
CA ALA A 42 -0.31 3.74 -0.62
C ALA A 42 -1.07 2.56 -1.24
N THR A 43 -1.19 2.53 -2.56
CA THR A 43 -1.90 1.44 -3.26
C THR A 43 -1.14 0.11 -3.19
N VAL A 44 0.16 0.14 -3.47
CA VAL A 44 1.00 -1.07 -3.54
C VAL A 44 1.29 -1.65 -2.16
N ALA A 45 1.45 -0.80 -1.13
CA ALA A 45 1.68 -1.23 0.24
C ALA A 45 0.49 -2.03 0.82
N GLY A 46 -0.74 -1.74 0.38
CA GLY A 46 -1.94 -2.49 0.78
C GLY A 46 -1.93 -3.98 0.40
N ASN A 47 -1.08 -4.39 -0.54
CA ASN A 47 -0.91 -5.79 -0.94
C ASN A 47 0.11 -6.57 -0.10
N LEU A 48 0.76 -5.93 0.87
CA LEU A 48 1.80 -6.57 1.68
C LEU A 48 1.23 -7.73 2.51
N THR A 49 0.02 -7.56 3.04
CA THR A 49 -0.62 -8.54 3.93
C THR A 49 -2.05 -8.82 3.49
N LEU A 50 -2.60 -9.95 3.93
CA LEU A 50 -3.97 -10.36 3.60
C LEU A 50 -5.02 -9.34 4.07
N VAL A 51 -4.78 -8.69 5.21
CA VAL A 51 -5.65 -7.65 5.79
C VAL A 51 -5.32 -6.23 5.34
N GLY A 52 -4.27 -6.05 4.53
CA GLY A 52 -3.83 -4.73 4.06
C GLY A 52 -4.82 -4.05 3.11
N SER A 53 -5.69 -4.83 2.47
CA SER A 53 -6.73 -4.32 1.58
C SER A 53 -7.98 -5.19 1.63
N VAL A 54 -9.15 -4.55 1.52
CA VAL A 54 -10.44 -5.24 1.41
C VAL A 54 -10.46 -6.14 0.16
N ALA A 55 -9.77 -5.75 -0.92
CA ALA A 55 -9.69 -6.55 -2.13
C ALA A 55 -9.04 -7.93 -1.87
N ASN A 56 -8.01 -7.98 -1.03
CA ASN A 56 -7.33 -9.25 -0.68
C ASN A 56 -8.27 -10.18 0.09
N LEU A 57 -9.07 -9.62 1.01
CA LEU A 57 -10.07 -10.36 1.76
C LEU A 57 -11.22 -10.85 0.86
N ILE A 58 -11.68 -10.03 -0.09
CA ILE A 58 -12.71 -10.43 -1.07
C ILE A 58 -12.23 -11.64 -1.88
N VAL A 59 -11.00 -11.60 -2.40
CA VAL A 59 -10.44 -12.70 -3.19
C VAL A 59 -10.23 -13.95 -2.33
N ALA A 60 -9.72 -13.79 -1.11
CA ALA A 60 -9.53 -14.92 -0.20
C ALA A 60 -10.85 -15.58 0.20
N GLU A 61 -11.90 -14.80 0.46
CA GLU A 61 -13.22 -15.33 0.77
C GLU A 61 -13.85 -16.02 -0.46
N ALA A 62 -13.69 -15.44 -1.66
CA ALA A 62 -14.16 -16.06 -2.90
C ALA A 62 -13.42 -17.37 -3.23
N ALA A 63 -12.15 -17.50 -2.83
CA ALA A 63 -11.36 -18.70 -3.04
C ALA A 63 -11.60 -19.78 -1.97
N ARG A 64 -12.36 -19.50 -0.90
CA ARG A 64 -12.47 -20.36 0.29
C ARG A 64 -12.99 -21.77 0.00
N GLU A 65 -13.83 -21.94 -1.03
CA GLU A 65 -14.32 -23.26 -1.47
C GLU A 65 -13.23 -24.12 -2.14
N HIS A 66 -12.15 -23.49 -2.60
CA HIS A 66 -11.03 -24.16 -3.28
C HIS A 66 -9.78 -24.26 -2.40
N HIS A 67 -9.45 -23.20 -1.66
CA HIS A 67 -8.27 -23.13 -0.80
C HIS A 67 -8.43 -22.04 0.26
N GLU A 68 -8.13 -22.35 1.53
CA GLU A 68 -8.12 -21.37 2.61
C GLU A 68 -6.76 -20.67 2.67
N LEU A 69 -6.71 -19.43 2.17
CA LEU A 69 -5.51 -18.61 2.21
C LEU A 69 -5.17 -18.17 3.64
N GLY A 70 -4.08 -18.69 4.18
CA GLY A 70 -3.56 -18.27 5.49
C GLY A 70 -2.86 -16.91 5.43
N PHE A 71 -2.83 -16.19 6.57
CA PHE A 71 -2.12 -14.90 6.68
C PHE A 71 -0.65 -15.00 6.26
N TRP A 72 0.08 -16.00 6.76
CA TRP A 72 1.51 -16.18 6.49
C TRP A 72 1.79 -16.64 5.05
N GLU A 73 0.88 -17.43 4.48
CA GLU A 73 0.96 -17.87 3.09
C GLU A 73 0.85 -16.66 2.16
N TYR A 74 -0.18 -15.84 2.37
CA TYR A 74 -0.34 -14.59 1.63
C TYR A 74 0.82 -13.63 1.88
N LEU A 75 1.27 -13.44 3.13
CA LEU A 75 2.37 -12.54 3.47
C LEU A 75 3.65 -12.89 2.73
N ARG A 76 3.98 -14.18 2.56
CA ARG A 76 5.19 -14.58 1.83
C ARG A 76 5.13 -14.12 0.38
N PHE A 77 3.98 -14.23 -0.27
CA PHE A 77 3.77 -13.77 -1.63
C PHE A 77 3.67 -12.23 -1.73
N GLY A 78 2.87 -11.62 -0.86
CA GLY A 78 2.67 -10.18 -0.76
C GLY A 78 3.97 -9.44 -0.48
N PHE A 79 4.82 -9.95 0.42
CA PHE A 79 6.11 -9.35 0.73
C PHE A 79 7.00 -9.19 -0.50
N PHE A 80 7.23 -10.26 -1.26
CA PHE A 80 8.10 -10.19 -2.44
C PHE A 80 7.49 -9.34 -3.56
N THR A 81 6.19 -9.46 -3.79
CA THR A 81 5.52 -8.72 -4.87
C THR A 81 5.40 -7.23 -4.56
N THR A 82 5.00 -6.85 -3.35
CA THR A 82 4.98 -5.46 -2.89
C THR A 82 6.36 -4.84 -2.93
N LEU A 83 7.39 -5.51 -2.41
CA LEU A 83 8.75 -4.95 -2.39
C LEU A 83 9.31 -4.75 -3.81
N SER A 84 9.11 -5.73 -4.69
CA SER A 84 9.52 -5.61 -6.09
C SER A 84 8.78 -4.48 -6.80
N SER A 85 7.48 -4.33 -6.55
CA SER A 85 6.64 -3.30 -7.16
C SER A 85 7.01 -1.90 -6.68
N LEU A 86 7.33 -1.72 -5.39
CA LEU A 86 7.82 -0.46 -4.86
C LEU A 86 9.22 -0.13 -5.40
N GLY A 87 10.11 -1.12 -5.38
CA GLY A 87 11.49 -0.99 -5.84
C GLY A 87 11.62 -0.66 -7.32
N LEU A 88 10.67 -1.08 -8.15
CA LEU A 88 10.62 -0.71 -9.57
C LEU A 88 9.76 0.54 -9.82
N GLY A 89 8.61 0.64 -9.16
CA GLY A 89 7.63 1.68 -9.42
C GLY A 89 8.09 3.08 -9.00
N VAL A 90 8.69 3.22 -7.80
CA VAL A 90 9.14 4.55 -7.34
C VAL A 90 10.27 5.10 -8.22
N PRO A 91 11.34 4.35 -8.55
CA PRO A 91 12.35 4.83 -9.48
C PRO A 91 11.80 5.11 -10.88
N MET A 92 10.85 4.30 -11.36
CA MET A 92 10.20 4.55 -12.65
C MET A 92 9.43 5.87 -12.65
N LEU A 93 8.67 6.17 -11.59
CA LEU A 93 7.95 7.45 -11.47
C LEU A 93 8.91 8.64 -11.46
N VAL A 94 10.00 8.55 -10.69
CA VAL A 94 11.04 9.60 -10.66
C VAL A 94 11.71 9.77 -12.02
N LEU A 95 12.00 8.67 -12.71
CA LEU A 95 12.59 8.70 -14.05
C LEU A 95 11.62 9.33 -15.07
N VAL A 96 10.35 8.97 -15.03
CA VAL A 96 9.32 9.52 -15.91
C VAL A 96 9.15 11.02 -15.69
N ASP A 97 9.12 11.47 -14.43
CA ASP A 97 9.05 12.89 -14.08
C ASP A 97 10.27 13.66 -14.61
N ALA A 98 11.48 13.10 -14.41
CA ALA A 98 12.72 13.69 -14.92
C ALA A 98 12.80 13.75 -16.46
N LEU A 99 12.20 12.78 -17.17
CA LEU A 99 12.18 12.73 -18.63
C LEU A 99 11.11 13.66 -19.23
N LEU A 100 9.96 13.78 -18.57
CA LEU A 100 8.84 14.60 -19.04
C LEU A 100 8.97 16.08 -18.66
N GLY A 101 9.87 16.42 -17.73
CA GLY A 101 10.17 17.80 -17.37
C GLY A 101 8.98 18.56 -16.79
N ALA A 102 8.12 17.85 -16.05
CA ALA A 102 6.97 18.42 -15.36
C ALA A 102 7.37 19.21 -14.11
#